data_AF-A0A6G2VVR2-F1
#
_entry.id   AF-A0A6G2VVR2-F1
#
_cell.length_a   1.000
_cell.length_b   1.000
_cell.length_c   1.000
_cell.angle_alpha   90.00
_cell.angle_beta   90.00
_cell.angle_gamma   90.00
#
_symmetry.space_group_name_H-M   'P 1'
#
loop_
_entity.id
_entity.type
_entity.pdbx_description
1 polymer ?
#
loop_
_entity_poly.entity_id
_entity_poly.type
_entity_poly.pdbx_seq_one_letter_code
_entity_poly.pdbx_strand_id
1 'polypeptide(L)'
;FDSLTAVELRNRLNTATGLRLSATLVFDYPSPTVLARHLLAELTAANATDGVGTDRPALPAAGTATAVDEPIAIVAMSCRFPGGVRTPEELWQLLEHGTDAMAAFPADRGWDIEELYEPGSQTPGKIHAREGGFLYDAGDFDPGFFGISPREALAMDPQQR
;
A
#
# COMPACT_ATOMS: atom_id res chain seq x y z
N PHE A 1 -11.49 16.96 -18.82
CA PHE A 1 -11.62 18.21 -18.04
C PHE A 1 -10.31 18.95 -18.19
N ASP A 2 -10.32 20.17 -18.69
CA ASP A 2 -9.12 21.01 -18.73
C ASP A 2 -8.98 21.78 -17.39
N SER A 3 -7.76 22.21 -17.06
CA SER A 3 -7.51 22.90 -15.78
C SER A 3 -8.16 24.29 -15.70
N LEU A 4 -8.56 24.88 -16.83
CA LEU A 4 -9.15 26.22 -16.90
C LEU A 4 -10.63 26.18 -16.47
N THR A 5 -11.39 25.22 -16.97
CA THR A 5 -12.79 24.97 -16.60
C THR A 5 -12.97 24.62 -15.12
N ALA A 6 -12.00 23.95 -14.51
CA ALA A 6 -11.99 23.67 -13.07
C ALA A 6 -11.87 24.93 -12.22
N VAL A 7 -11.02 25.88 -12.63
CA VAL A 7 -10.82 27.16 -11.92
C VAL A 7 -12.02 28.09 -12.06
N GLU A 8 -12.62 28.16 -13.25
CA GLU A 8 -13.83 28.95 -13.50
C GLU A 8 -15.02 28.44 -12.67
N LEU A 9 -15.21 27.12 -12.62
CA LEU A 9 -16.23 26.50 -11.79
C LEU A 9 -16.03 26.83 -10.31
N ARG A 10 -14.81 26.70 -9.78
CA ARG A 10 -14.48 27.05 -8.39
C ARG A 10 -14.78 28.52 -8.09
N ASN A 11 -14.38 29.43 -8.98
CA ASN A 11 -14.60 30.87 -8.77
C ASN A 11 -16.10 31.20 -8.74
N ARG A 12 -16.88 30.62 -9.65
CA ARG A 12 -18.34 30.79 -9.66
C ARG A 12 -18.99 30.25 -8.39
N LEU A 13 -18.54 29.10 -7.90
CA LEU A 13 -19.04 28.52 -6.65
C LEU A 13 -18.68 29.38 -5.44
N ASN A 14 -17.43 29.87 -5.32
CA ASN A 14 -17.04 30.82 -4.27
C ASN A 14 -17.92 32.08 -4.26
N THR A 15 -18.19 32.67 -5.43
CA THR A 15 -19.04 33.85 -5.53
C THR A 15 -20.50 33.55 -5.12
N ALA A 16 -21.02 32.38 -5.49
CA ALA A 16 -22.41 32.02 -5.20
C ALA A 16 -22.64 31.60 -3.74
N THR A 17 -21.65 30.97 -3.09
CA THR A 17 -21.79 30.42 -1.74
C THR A 17 -21.13 31.26 -0.65
N GLY A 18 -20.22 32.18 -1.02
CA GLY A 18 -19.40 32.94 -0.06
C GLY A 18 -18.32 32.10 0.63
N LEU A 19 -18.17 30.82 0.29
CA LEU A 19 -17.17 29.92 0.87
C LEU A 19 -15.78 30.19 0.29
N ARG A 20 -14.75 29.76 1.02
CA ARG A 20 -13.36 29.73 0.53
C ARG A 20 -13.01 28.33 0.05
N LEU A 21 -13.34 28.01 -1.20
CA LEU A 21 -13.14 26.69 -1.79
C LEU A 21 -11.70 26.48 -2.31
N SER A 22 -11.17 25.27 -2.09
CA SER A 22 -9.83 24.85 -2.54
C SER A 22 -9.68 24.86 -4.06
N ALA A 23 -8.45 25.08 -4.55
CA ALA A 23 -8.12 24.95 -5.96
C ALA A 23 -8.26 23.50 -6.49
N THR A 24 -8.23 22.50 -5.60
CA THR A 24 -8.35 21.07 -5.92
C THR A 24 -9.79 20.55 -5.88
N LEU A 25 -10.78 21.39 -5.56
CA LEU A 25 -12.18 21.03 -5.29
C LEU A 25 -12.79 20.08 -6.33
N VAL A 26 -12.53 20.32 -7.63
CA VAL A 26 -13.11 19.52 -8.72
C VAL A 26 -12.46 18.13 -8.81
N PHE A 27 -11.22 17.98 -8.33
CA PHE A 27 -10.52 16.69 -8.26
C PHE A 27 -10.90 15.91 -7.00
N ASP A 28 -11.06 16.60 -5.87
CA ASP A 28 -11.47 16.00 -4.61
C ASP A 28 -12.93 15.52 -4.66
N TYR A 29 -13.76 16.18 -5.49
CA TYR A 29 -15.19 15.89 -5.66
C TYR A 29 -15.58 15.77 -7.14
N PRO A 30 -15.22 14.64 -7.80
CA PRO A 30 -15.27 14.49 -9.25
C PRO A 30 -16.68 14.30 -9.83
N SER A 31 -17.73 14.29 -9.00
CA SER A 31 -19.11 14.24 -9.47
C SER A 31 -19.93 15.44 -8.97
N PRO A 32 -20.85 15.98 -9.79
CA PRO A 32 -21.70 17.10 -9.39
C PRO A 32 -22.48 16.84 -8.10
N THR A 33 -22.94 15.60 -7.89
CA THR A 33 -23.71 15.20 -6.71
C THR A 33 -22.85 15.19 -5.44
N VAL A 34 -21.60 14.70 -5.53
CA VAL A 34 -20.67 14.70 -4.40
C VAL A 34 -20.26 16.14 -4.06
N LEU A 35 -19.96 16.95 -5.07
CA LEU A 35 -19.63 18.35 -4.90
C LEU A 35 -20.79 19.14 -4.26
N ALA A 36 -22.03 18.94 -4.73
CA ALA A 36 -23.21 19.57 -4.15
C ALA A 36 -23.44 19.19 -2.68
N ARG A 37 -23.20 17.92 -2.32
CA ARG A 37 -23.31 17.45 -0.93
C ARG A 37 -22.26 18.08 -0.02
N HIS A 38 -21.02 18.19 -0.50
CA HIS A 38 -19.95 18.85 0.25
C HIS A 38 -20.25 20.33 0.48
N LEU A 39 -20.67 21.05 -0.56
CA LEU A 39 -21.06 22.46 -0.45
C LEU A 39 -22.25 22.66 0.51
N LEU A 40 -23.23 21.75 0.48
CA LEU A 40 -24.36 21.80 1.41
C LEU A 40 -23.89 21.60 2.85
N ALA A 41 -22.99 20.64 3.11
CA ALA A 41 -22.45 20.41 4.44
C ALA A 41 -21.70 21.64 4.98
N GLU A 42 -20.81 22.24 4.19
CA GLU A 42 -20.08 23.46 4.54
C GLU A 42 -21.01 24.64 4.83
N LEU A 43 -22.03 24.85 3.98
CA LEU A 43 -23.02 25.90 4.20
C LEU A 43 -23.86 25.65 5.46
N THR A 44 -24.25 24.41 5.73
CA THR A 44 -24.99 24.07 6.95
C THR A 44 -24.12 24.13 8.20
N ALA A 45 -22.83 23.81 8.12
CA ALA A 45 -21.89 23.92 9.22
C ALA A 45 -21.57 25.38 9.55
N ALA A 46 -21.39 26.22 8.53
CA ALA A 46 -21.26 27.67 8.67
C ALA A 46 -22.53 28.33 9.24
N ASN A 47 -23.71 27.74 9.00
CA ASN A 47 -24.97 28.19 9.58
C ASN A 47 -25.28 27.55 10.95
N ALA A 48 -24.70 26.39 11.27
CA ALA A 48 -24.90 25.67 12.53
C ALA A 48 -24.09 26.27 13.69
N THR A 49 -23.09 27.11 13.41
CA THR A 49 -22.47 27.97 14.42
C THR A 49 -23.45 28.99 15.03
N ASP A 50 -24.66 29.13 14.49
CA ASP A 50 -25.75 29.95 15.03
C ASP A 50 -27.00 29.16 15.52
N GLY A 51 -26.95 27.82 15.70
CA GLY A 51 -28.12 27.14 16.26
C GLY A 51 -28.08 25.62 16.44
N VAL A 52 -28.11 25.20 17.72
CA VAL A 52 -28.64 23.97 18.36
C VAL A 52 -28.56 22.63 17.59
N GLY A 53 -27.84 21.69 18.21
CA GLY A 53 -27.59 20.35 17.71
C GLY A 53 -28.81 19.44 17.52
N THR A 54 -28.65 18.49 16.61
CA THR A 54 -29.44 17.25 16.57
C THR A 54 -28.55 16.09 16.15
N ASP A 55 -28.62 15.05 16.97
CA ASP A 55 -27.97 13.75 16.84
C ASP A 55 -28.65 12.91 15.74
N ARG A 56 -27.87 12.43 14.76
CA ARG A 56 -28.32 11.42 13.78
C ARG A 56 -27.13 10.58 13.30
N PRO A 57 -27.21 9.24 13.31
CA PRO A 57 -26.09 8.39 12.93
C PRO A 57 -25.88 8.41 11.42
N ALA A 58 -24.72 8.88 10.98
CA ALA A 58 -24.29 8.87 9.58
C ALA A 58 -23.45 7.62 9.28
N LEU A 59 -23.76 6.91 8.19
CA LEU A 59 -22.87 5.90 7.62
C LEU A 59 -21.58 6.58 7.10
N PRO A 60 -20.40 5.96 7.25
CA PRO A 60 -19.12 6.65 7.02
C PRO A 60 -18.86 6.90 5.53
N ALA A 61 -18.67 8.17 5.20
CA ALA A 61 -18.00 8.62 3.99
C ALA A 61 -16.48 8.58 4.21
N ALA A 62 -15.77 7.75 3.45
CA ALA A 62 -14.32 7.90 3.27
C ALA A 62 -14.08 9.16 2.40
N GLY A 63 -13.16 10.07 2.70
CA GLY A 63 -12.38 10.31 3.89
C GLY A 63 -11.90 11.76 3.79
N THR A 64 -12.22 12.58 4.79
CA THR A 64 -11.61 13.88 4.99
C THR A 64 -10.51 13.70 6.00
N ALA A 65 -9.27 13.94 5.58
CA ALA A 65 -8.09 13.85 6.43
C ALA A 65 -8.18 14.85 7.59
N THR A 66 -8.66 14.37 8.75
CA THR A 66 -8.38 14.90 10.09
C THR A 66 -8.76 13.85 11.13
N ALA A 67 -7.82 12.96 11.45
CA ALA A 67 -7.71 12.35 12.77
C ALA A 67 -6.33 11.70 12.88
N VAL A 68 -5.42 12.38 13.57
CA VAL A 68 -4.10 11.80 13.92
C VAL A 68 -4.26 10.55 14.82
N ASP A 69 -5.47 10.34 15.36
CA ASP A 69 -5.88 9.20 16.21
C ASP A 69 -6.90 8.25 15.54
N GLU A 70 -7.06 8.25 14.21
CA GLU A 70 -7.97 7.28 13.56
C GLU A 70 -7.36 5.87 13.55
N PRO A 71 -8.03 4.86 14.15
CA PRO A 71 -7.52 3.49 14.12
C PRO A 71 -7.52 2.92 12.70
N ILE A 72 -6.37 2.41 12.26
CA ILE A 72 -6.24 1.74 10.97
C ILE A 72 -6.61 0.26 11.13
N ALA A 73 -7.62 -0.18 10.39
CA ALA A 73 -8.02 -1.58 10.35
C ALA A 73 -7.10 -2.40 9.41
N ILE A 74 -6.50 -3.47 9.95
CA ILE A 74 -5.86 -4.50 9.14
C ILE A 74 -6.95 -5.49 8.71
N VAL A 75 -7.34 -5.44 7.44
CA VAL A 75 -8.45 -6.25 6.90
C VAL A 75 -8.00 -7.58 6.27
N ALA A 76 -6.71 -7.67 5.89
CA ALA A 76 -6.13 -8.85 5.26
C ALA A 76 -4.61 -8.86 5.42
N MET A 77 -4.01 -10.04 5.27
CA MET A 77 -2.56 -10.26 5.25
C MET A 77 -2.20 -11.31 4.20
N SER A 78 -1.00 -11.21 3.64
CA SER A 78 -0.39 -12.21 2.76
C SER A 78 1.12 -12.14 2.93
N CYS A 79 1.83 -13.26 2.81
CA CYS A 79 3.26 -13.28 3.01
C CYS A 79 3.98 -14.42 2.26
N ARG A 80 5.30 -14.28 2.15
CA ARG A 80 6.25 -15.32 1.78
C ARG A 80 7.42 -15.25 2.74
N PHE A 81 7.73 -16.36 3.42
CA PHE A 81 8.83 -16.44 4.37
C PHE A 81 9.68 -17.70 4.14
N PRO A 82 10.92 -17.73 4.65
CA PRO A 82 11.76 -18.93 4.62
C PRO A 82 11.05 -20.15 5.21
N GLY A 83 11.50 -21.35 4.83
CA GLY A 83 10.85 -22.60 5.24
C GLY A 83 9.59 -22.95 4.43
N GLY A 84 9.39 -22.30 3.28
CA GLY A 84 8.27 -22.60 2.37
C GLY A 84 6.93 -22.01 2.82
N VAL A 85 6.94 -21.03 3.70
CA VAL A 85 5.74 -20.37 4.21
C VAL A 85 5.17 -19.42 3.14
N ARG A 86 3.92 -19.64 2.75
CA ARG A 86 3.19 -18.90 1.72
C ARG A 86 1.88 -18.28 2.22
N THR A 87 1.55 -18.47 3.49
CA THR A 87 0.35 -17.93 4.13
C THR A 87 0.61 -17.47 5.57
N PRO A 88 -0.19 -16.53 6.10
CA PRO A 88 -0.13 -16.15 7.52
C PRO A 88 -0.35 -17.33 8.46
N GLU A 89 -1.19 -18.30 8.09
CA GLU A 89 -1.47 -19.50 8.88
C GLU A 89 -0.24 -20.42 8.96
N GLU A 90 0.48 -20.60 7.86
CA GLU A 90 1.75 -21.36 7.84
C GLU A 90 2.83 -20.65 8.65
N LEU A 91 2.89 -19.32 8.62
CA LEU A 91 3.78 -18.54 9.49
C LEU A 91 3.45 -18.81 10.96
N TRP A 92 2.17 -18.77 11.32
CA TRP A 92 1.73 -19.03 12.69
C TRP A 92 2.15 -20.43 13.15
N GLN A 93 1.93 -21.44 12.31
CA GLN A 93 2.36 -22.81 12.61
C GLN A 93 3.87 -22.89 12.81
N LEU A 94 4.68 -22.27 11.97
CA LEU A 94 6.13 -22.26 12.10
C LEU A 94 6.58 -21.69 13.45
N LEU A 95 5.97 -20.57 13.87
CA LEU A 95 6.25 -19.91 15.14
C LEU A 95 5.78 -20.75 16.34
N GLU A 96 4.58 -21.32 16.27
CA GLU A 96 4.01 -22.18 17.31
C GLU A 96 4.87 -23.42 17.55
N HIS A 97 5.39 -24.02 16.47
CA HIS A 97 6.28 -25.18 16.55
C HIS A 97 7.73 -24.80 16.88
N GLY A 98 8.08 -23.50 16.91
CA GLY A 98 9.45 -23.03 17.12
C GLY A 98 10.43 -23.56 16.06
N THR A 99 9.97 -23.74 14.82
CA THR A 99 10.77 -24.34 13.75
C THR A 99 11.83 -23.35 13.25
N ASP A 100 13.07 -23.80 13.15
CA ASP A 100 14.15 -23.06 12.50
C ASP A 100 14.03 -23.19 10.97
N ALA A 101 13.94 -22.06 10.28
CA ALA A 101 13.80 -21.99 8.83
C ALA A 101 15.10 -21.60 8.11
N MET A 102 16.22 -21.62 8.82
CA MET A 102 17.55 -21.45 8.24
C MET A 102 17.89 -22.66 7.37
N ALA A 103 18.40 -22.40 6.18
CA ALA A 103 18.73 -23.43 5.22
C ALA A 103 19.94 -23.03 4.37
N ALA A 104 20.49 -24.00 3.63
CA ALA A 104 21.64 -23.77 2.76
C ALA A 104 21.31 -22.75 1.64
N PHE A 105 22.35 -22.10 1.11
CA PHE A 105 22.16 -21.13 0.03
C PHE A 105 21.49 -21.78 -1.21
N PRO A 106 20.56 -21.08 -1.90
CA PRO A 106 19.91 -21.63 -3.09
C PRO A 106 20.91 -21.85 -4.24
N ALA A 107 20.82 -23.00 -4.90
CA ALA A 107 21.70 -23.38 -6.00
C ALA A 107 21.32 -22.74 -7.36
N ASP A 108 20.16 -22.07 -7.43
CA ASP A 108 19.55 -21.55 -8.66
C ASP A 108 19.76 -20.03 -8.86
N ARG A 109 20.57 -19.38 -8.00
CA ARG A 109 20.85 -17.93 -8.07
C ARG A 109 22.14 -17.57 -8.79
N GLY A 110 22.87 -18.56 -9.30
CA GLY A 110 24.14 -18.35 -10.01
C GLY A 110 25.29 -17.90 -9.10
N TRP A 111 25.19 -18.17 -7.79
CA TRP A 111 26.25 -17.85 -6.82
C TRP A 111 27.24 -19.01 -6.73
N ASP A 112 28.53 -18.71 -6.80
CA ASP A 112 29.59 -19.68 -6.50
C ASP A 112 29.83 -19.72 -4.97
N ILE A 113 29.04 -20.55 -4.28
CA ILE A 113 29.05 -20.62 -2.81
C ILE A 113 30.40 -21.16 -2.30
N GLU A 114 31.05 -22.06 -3.05
CA GLU A 114 32.34 -22.63 -2.69
C GLU A 114 33.45 -21.58 -2.77
N GLU A 115 33.42 -20.72 -3.80
CA GLU A 115 34.35 -19.59 -3.86
C GLU A 115 34.04 -18.56 -2.77
N LEU A 116 32.77 -18.28 -2.50
CA LEU A 116 32.38 -17.24 -1.54
C LEU A 116 32.67 -17.61 -0.09
N TYR A 117 32.65 -18.90 0.27
CA TYR A 117 32.77 -19.33 1.67
C TYR A 117 34.22 -19.41 2.17
N GLU A 118 34.55 -18.62 3.19
CA GLU A 118 35.84 -18.69 3.90
C GLU A 118 35.63 -18.64 5.43
N PRO A 119 35.82 -19.77 6.15
CA PRO A 119 35.60 -19.80 7.59
C PRO A 119 36.68 -19.02 8.33
N GLY A 120 36.27 -18.11 9.23
CA GLY A 120 37.17 -17.45 10.19
C GLY A 120 38.01 -16.29 9.64
N SER A 121 37.85 -15.91 8.36
CA SER A 121 38.50 -14.73 7.79
C SER A 121 37.53 -13.54 7.68
N GLN A 122 38.06 -12.33 7.85
CA GLN A 122 37.37 -11.07 7.52
C GLN A 122 37.81 -10.54 6.14
N THR A 123 38.15 -11.45 5.21
CA THR A 123 38.48 -11.08 3.84
C THR A 123 37.29 -10.35 3.21
N PRO A 124 37.47 -9.14 2.65
CA PRO A 124 36.40 -8.46 1.92
C PRO A 124 35.88 -9.33 0.77
N GLY A 125 34.55 -9.49 0.69
CA GLY A 125 33.90 -10.27 -0.37
C GLY A 125 33.74 -11.77 -0.08
N LYS A 126 34.17 -12.27 1.08
CA LYS A 126 33.92 -13.65 1.53
C LYS A 126 32.80 -13.71 2.58
N ILE A 127 32.11 -14.84 2.63
CA ILE A 127 31.08 -15.15 3.62
C ILE A 127 31.59 -16.21 4.59
N HIS A 128 31.22 -16.09 5.86
CA HIS A 128 31.57 -17.06 6.91
C HIS A 128 30.38 -17.90 7.38
N ALA A 129 29.16 -17.52 6.97
CA ALA A 129 27.93 -18.27 7.22
C ALA A 129 27.62 -19.20 6.04
N ARG A 130 27.13 -20.42 6.33
CA ARG A 130 26.70 -21.41 5.32
C ARG A 130 25.19 -21.51 5.14
N GLU A 131 24.45 -20.87 6.03
CA GLU A 131 22.99 -20.97 6.11
C GLU A 131 22.36 -19.58 6.23
N GLY A 132 21.15 -19.45 5.72
CA GLY A 132 20.37 -18.22 5.68
C GLY A 132 18.88 -18.51 5.54
N GLY A 133 18.05 -17.49 5.77
CA GLY A 133 16.63 -17.55 5.47
C GLY A 133 16.38 -17.18 4.01
N PHE A 134 15.96 -18.14 3.18
CA PHE A 134 15.75 -17.92 1.76
C PHE A 134 14.33 -18.27 1.30
N LEU A 135 13.84 -17.50 0.33
CA LEU A 135 12.71 -17.87 -0.51
C LEU A 135 13.24 -18.63 -1.73
N TYR A 136 13.20 -19.96 -1.69
CA TYR A 136 13.67 -20.80 -2.80
C TYR A 136 12.83 -20.60 -4.06
N ASP A 137 11.54 -20.31 -3.88
CA ASP A 137 10.55 -20.07 -4.92
C ASP A 137 10.46 -18.60 -5.35
N ALA A 138 11.41 -17.73 -4.99
CA ALA A 138 11.34 -16.31 -5.41
C ALA A 138 11.48 -16.11 -6.93
N GLY A 139 11.87 -17.16 -7.66
CA GLY A 139 11.85 -17.19 -9.12
C GLY A 139 10.45 -17.30 -9.72
N ASP A 140 9.50 -17.88 -8.98
CA ASP A 140 8.18 -18.26 -9.46
C ASP A 140 7.29 -17.04 -9.67
N PHE A 141 6.71 -16.93 -10.85
CA PHE A 141 5.80 -15.85 -11.20
C PHE A 141 4.85 -16.31 -12.31
N ASP A 142 3.58 -15.89 -12.24
CA ASP A 142 2.60 -16.08 -13.31
C ASP A 142 2.45 -14.79 -14.12
N PRO A 143 3.27 -14.58 -15.17
CA PRO A 143 3.22 -13.36 -15.95
C PRO A 143 1.93 -13.24 -16.76
N GLY A 144 1.29 -14.36 -17.12
CA GLY A 144 0.06 -14.37 -17.90
C GLY A 144 -1.10 -13.73 -17.15
N PHE A 145 -1.21 -13.99 -15.84
CA PHE A 145 -2.20 -13.37 -14.97
C PHE A 145 -2.11 -11.84 -14.97
N PHE A 146 -0.89 -11.30 -14.99
CA PHE A 146 -0.64 -9.85 -14.99
C PHE A 146 -0.55 -9.23 -16.40
N GLY A 147 -0.74 -10.03 -17.46
CA GLY A 147 -0.60 -9.56 -18.84
C GLY A 147 0.83 -9.19 -19.25
N ILE A 148 1.82 -9.71 -18.53
CA ILE A 148 3.25 -9.46 -18.75
C ILE A 148 3.80 -10.52 -19.72
N SER A 149 4.70 -10.12 -20.62
CA SER A 149 5.33 -11.08 -21.52
C SER A 149 6.37 -11.95 -20.79
N PRO A 150 6.58 -13.23 -21.15
CA PRO A 150 7.59 -14.07 -20.50
C PRO A 150 9.01 -13.47 -20.54
N ARG A 151 9.33 -12.73 -21.60
CA ARG A 151 10.63 -12.06 -21.75
C ARG A 151 10.79 -10.88 -20.78
N GLU A 152 9.72 -10.15 -20.56
CA GLU A 152 9.70 -9.03 -19.60
C GLU A 152 9.79 -9.54 -18.16
N ALA A 153 9.04 -10.59 -17.83
CA ALA A 153 9.06 -11.23 -16.52
C ALA A 153 10.46 -11.72 -16.09
N LEU A 154 11.29 -12.19 -17.03
CA LEU A 154 12.67 -12.61 -16.76
C LEU A 154 13.62 -11.45 -16.42
N ALA A 155 13.29 -10.23 -16.84
CA ALA A 155 14.08 -9.03 -16.56
C ALA A 155 13.59 -8.27 -15.31
N MET A 156 12.44 -8.65 -14.75
CA MET A 156 11.87 -8.02 -13.56
C MET A 156 12.61 -8.46 -12.29
N ASP A 157 12.78 -7.53 -11.37
CA ASP A 157 13.23 -7.85 -10.01
C ASP A 157 12.19 -8.79 -9.35
N PRO A 158 12.59 -9.92 -8.74
CA PRO A 158 11.72 -10.79 -7.96
C PRO A 158 10.82 -10.08 -6.95
N GLN A 159 11.22 -8.93 -6.41
CA GLN A 159 10.41 -8.16 -5.46
C GLN A 159 9.22 -7.44 -6.11
N GLN A 160 9.24 -7.25 -7.43
CA GLN A 160 8.18 -6.59 -8.20
C GLN A 160 7.20 -7.59 -8.84
N ARG A 161 7.50 -8.89 -8.74
CA ARG A 161 6.71 -10.00 -9.24
C ARG A 161 5.82 -10.53 -8.12
#